data_AF-A0A853A287-F1
#
_entry.id   AF-A0A853A287-F1
#
_cell.length_a   1.000
_cell.length_b   1.000
_cell.length_c   1.000
_cell.angle_alpha   90.00
_cell.angle_beta   90.00
_cell.angle_gamma   90.00
#
_symmetry.space_group_name_H-M   'P 1'
#
loop_
_entity.id
_entity.type
_entity.pdbx_description
1 polymer ?
#
loop_
_entity_poly.entity_id
_entity_poly.type
_entity_poly.pdbx_seq_one_letter_code
_entity_poly.pdbx_strand_id
1 'polypeptide(L)'
;MPDSTDHLPPAQYYATLPPHLVGAGLLLRDRRRRVLLVEPAYRRDSWEIPGGALEHGEYPWEAAAREVREELGLDLLPGRLLVTDIVPAQSEAAPH
;
A
#
# COMPACT_ATOMS: atom_id res chain seq x y z
N MET A 1 -23.41 33.56 -10.93
CA MET A 1 -21.99 33.35 -11.26
C MET A 1 -21.20 33.45 -9.97
N PRO A 2 -20.52 32.41 -9.49
CA PRO A 2 -19.42 32.61 -8.57
C PRO A 2 -18.11 32.65 -9.37
N ASP A 3 -17.42 33.77 -9.24
CA ASP A 3 -16.04 33.99 -9.67
C ASP A 3 -15.22 34.20 -8.39
N SER A 4 -14.20 33.36 -8.20
CA SER A 4 -13.00 33.56 -7.37
C SER A 4 -12.24 32.24 -7.38
N THR A 5 -11.22 32.13 -8.22
CA THR A 5 -10.26 31.01 -8.12
C THR A 5 -9.34 31.32 -6.96
N ASP A 6 -9.80 31.02 -5.74
CA ASP A 6 -9.01 31.17 -4.53
C ASP A 6 -7.93 30.07 -4.55
N HIS A 7 -6.73 30.44 -5.00
CA HIS A 7 -5.59 29.52 -5.02
C HIS A 7 -5.13 29.29 -3.58
N LEU A 8 -5.66 28.23 -2.96
CA LEU A 8 -5.13 27.73 -1.70
C LEU A 8 -3.62 27.47 -1.85
N PRO A 9 -2.80 27.79 -0.83
CA PRO A 9 -1.41 27.34 -0.76
C PRO A 9 -1.35 25.82 -1.02
N PRO A 10 -0.34 25.31 -1.74
CA PRO A 10 -0.31 23.91 -2.16
C PRO A 10 -0.58 22.90 -1.04
N ALA A 11 0.00 23.11 0.15
CA ALA A 11 -0.23 22.24 1.30
C ALA A 11 -1.69 22.20 1.78
N GLN A 12 -2.38 23.34 1.76
CA GLN A 12 -3.80 23.42 2.15
C GLN A 12 -4.70 22.81 1.08
N TYR A 13 -4.36 23.00 -0.20
CA TYR A 13 -5.04 22.33 -1.31
C TYR A 13 -4.89 20.80 -1.24
N TYR A 14 -3.67 20.28 -1.00
CA TYR A 14 -3.47 18.84 -0.88
C TYR A 14 -4.22 18.23 0.32
N ALA A 15 -4.40 18.99 1.40
CA ALA A 15 -5.17 18.56 2.57
C ALA A 15 -6.69 18.45 2.32
N THR A 16 -7.23 19.07 1.25
CA THR A 16 -8.64 18.91 0.86
C THR A 16 -8.86 17.76 -0.10
N LEU A 17 -7.80 17.18 -0.67
CA LEU A 17 -7.93 16.02 -1.53
C LEU A 17 -8.27 14.77 -0.72
N PRO A 18 -9.14 13.87 -1.23
CA PRO A 18 -9.39 12.59 -0.59
C PRO A 18 -8.08 11.81 -0.41
N PRO A 19 -7.75 11.35 0.81
CA PRO A 19 -6.55 10.56 1.01
C PRO A 19 -6.73 9.18 0.36
N HIS A 20 -5.78 8.79 -0.48
CA HIS A 20 -5.65 7.41 -0.92
C HIS A 20 -4.76 6.66 0.08
N LEU A 21 -5.25 5.54 0.60
CA LEU A 21 -4.37 4.60 1.30
C LEU A 21 -3.54 3.88 0.24
N VAL A 22 -2.22 3.96 0.37
CA VAL A 22 -1.28 3.31 -0.54
C VAL A 22 -0.47 2.30 0.25
N GLY A 23 -0.33 1.11 -0.32
CA GLY A 23 0.52 0.05 0.23
C GLY A 23 1.37 -0.58 -0.86
N ALA A 24 2.40 -1.29 -0.44
CA ALA A 24 3.30 -2.01 -1.32
C ALA A 24 3.77 -3.30 -0.67
N GLY A 25 4.06 -4.31 -1.50
CA GLY A 25 4.53 -5.62 -1.04
C GLY A 25 5.37 -6.34 -2.08
N LEU A 26 6.00 -7.45 -1.67
CA LEU A 26 6.90 -8.23 -2.52
C LEU A 26 6.35 -9.62 -2.85
N LEU A 27 6.12 -9.89 -4.14
CA LEU A 27 5.86 -11.24 -4.62
C LEU A 27 7.16 -12.07 -4.65
N LEU A 28 7.47 -12.70 -3.53
CA LEU A 28 8.66 -13.55 -3.36
C LEU A 28 8.41 -14.95 -3.92
N ARG A 29 9.35 -15.43 -4.74
CA ARG A 29 9.29 -16.79 -5.32
C ARG A 29 10.58 -17.55 -5.06
N ASP A 30 10.44 -18.80 -4.66
CA ASP A 30 11.58 -19.71 -4.54
C ASP A 30 12.01 -20.28 -5.90
N ARG A 31 13.10 -21.06 -5.91
CA ARG A 31 13.61 -21.73 -7.12
C ARG A 31 12.61 -22.72 -7.74
N ARG A 32 11.62 -23.17 -6.98
CA ARG A 32 10.55 -24.07 -7.43
C ARG A 32 9.30 -23.29 -7.87
N ARG A 33 9.38 -21.96 -7.97
CA ARG A 33 8.30 -21.04 -8.34
C ARG A 33 7.11 -21.02 -7.37
N ARG A 34 7.30 -21.44 -6.12
CA ARG A 34 6.30 -21.28 -5.05
C ARG A 34 6.32 -19.85 -4.55
N VAL A 35 5.15 -19.31 -4.19
CA VAL A 35 4.99 -17.96 -3.65
C VAL A 35 5.00 -18.01 -2.13
N LEU A 36 5.71 -17.09 -1.48
CA LEU A 36 5.60 -16.88 -0.04
C LEU A 36 4.36 -16.02 0.24
N LEU A 37 3.52 -16.48 1.16
CA LEU A 37 2.42 -15.72 1.73
C LEU A 37 2.59 -15.66 3.25
N VAL A 38 2.08 -14.60 3.85
CA VAL A 38 2.04 -14.39 5.30
C VAL A 38 0.60 -14.43 5.77
N GLU A 39 0.39 -14.88 7.01
CA GLU A 39 -0.89 -14.75 7.71
C GLU A 39 -0.78 -13.49 8.60
N PRO A 40 -1.47 -12.39 8.27
CA PRO A 40 -1.35 -11.16 9.04
C PRO A 40 -1.85 -11.36 10.47
N ALA A 41 -1.13 -10.83 11.45
CA ALA A 41 -1.50 -10.98 12.87
C ALA A 41 -2.89 -10.42 13.21
N TYR A 42 -3.34 -9.41 12.44
CA TYR A 42 -4.64 -8.75 12.60
C TYR A 42 -5.80 -9.45 11.86
N ARG A 43 -5.51 -10.38 10.95
CA ARG A 43 -6.51 -11.14 10.17
C ARG A 43 -6.02 -12.57 9.95
N ARG A 44 -6.40 -13.45 10.88
CA ARG A 44 -5.94 -14.85 10.91
C ARG A 44 -6.59 -15.77 9.86
N ASP A 45 -7.65 -15.31 9.20
CA ASP A 45 -8.37 -16.09 8.19
C ASP A 45 -7.98 -15.69 6.75
N SER A 46 -6.85 -15.02 6.56
CA SER A 46 -6.38 -14.57 5.24
C SER A 46 -4.88 -14.78 5.05
N TRP A 47 -4.50 -15.11 3.82
CA TRP A 47 -3.12 -15.16 3.39
C TRP A 47 -2.84 -14.01 2.43
N GLU A 48 -1.80 -13.25 2.69
CA GLU A 48 -1.45 -12.04 1.95
C GLU A 48 0.01 -12.08 1.50
N ILE A 49 0.36 -11.20 0.57
CA ILE A 49 1.76 -10.97 0.17
C ILE A 49 2.41 -10.11 1.27
N PRO A 50 3.66 -10.38 1.69
CA PRO A 50 4.33 -9.54 2.69
C PRO A 50 4.49 -8.10 2.18
N GLY A 51 4.17 -7.15 3.05
CA GLY A 51 4.05 -5.74 2.69
C GLY A 51 3.08 -4.99 3.59
N GLY A 52 2.95 -3.70 3.34
CA GLY A 52 2.21 -2.82 4.24
C GLY A 52 1.97 -1.44 3.66
N ALA A 53 1.42 -0.57 4.49
CA ALA A 53 1.14 0.81 4.12
C ALA A 53 2.45 1.61 3.98
N LEU A 54 2.43 2.60 3.09
CA LEU A 54 3.52 3.55 3.00
C LEU A 54 3.52 4.48 4.23
N GLU A 55 4.70 4.79 4.72
CA GLU A 55 4.91 5.91 5.64
C GLU A 55 4.98 7.25 4.89
N HIS A 56 4.89 8.37 5.62
CA HIS A 56 4.91 9.69 5.01
C HIS A 56 6.23 9.95 4.28
N GLY A 57 6.14 10.24 2.97
CA GLY A 57 7.29 10.52 2.12
C GLY A 57 8.05 9.27 1.64
N GLU A 58 7.59 8.08 2.01
CA GLU A 58 8.21 6.81 1.62
C GLU A 58 7.83 6.43 0.17
N TYR A 59 8.80 5.97 -0.61
CA TYR A 59 8.51 5.39 -1.92
C TYR A 59 7.96 3.95 -1.77
N PRO A 60 7.09 3.47 -2.69
CA PRO A 60 6.52 2.13 -2.59
C PRO A 60 7.54 0.99 -2.43
N TRP A 61 8.70 1.09 -3.09
CA TRP A 61 9.74 0.06 -2.96
C TRP A 61 10.47 0.13 -1.60
N GLU A 62 10.57 1.30 -0.98
CA GLU A 62 11.13 1.45 0.37
C GLU A 62 10.20 0.81 1.39
N ALA A 63 8.89 1.09 1.29
CA ALA A 63 7.86 0.48 2.14
C ALA A 63 7.89 -1.05 2.03
N ALA A 64 7.89 -1.58 0.81
CA ALA A 64 7.92 -3.03 0.59
C ALA A 64 9.19 -3.69 1.17
N ALA A 65 10.34 -3.03 1.08
CA ALA A 65 11.60 -3.55 1.64
C ALA A 65 11.64 -3.46 3.17
N ARG A 66 11.11 -2.36 3.74
CA ARG A 66 10.97 -2.17 5.20
C ARG A 66 10.08 -3.24 5.80
N GLU A 67 8.87 -3.39 5.29
CA GLU A 67 7.88 -4.36 5.79
C GLU A 67 8.41 -5.79 5.72
N VAL A 68 9.02 -6.19 4.60
CA VAL A 68 9.61 -7.53 4.46
C VAL A 68 10.74 -7.78 5.46
N ARG A 69 11.53 -6.75 5.80
CA ARG A 69 12.55 -6.86 6.83
C ARG A 69 11.94 -7.02 8.21
N GLU A 70 10.89 -6.28 8.53
CA GLU A 70 10.20 -6.31 9.82
C GLU A 70 9.43 -7.62 10.05
N GLU A 71 8.70 -8.07 9.03
CA GLU A 71 7.86 -9.27 9.11
C GLU A 71 8.67 -10.58 9.01
N LEU A 72 9.71 -10.60 8.17
CA LEU A 72 10.41 -11.83 7.80
C LEU A 72 11.91 -11.85 8.17
N GLY A 73 12.47 -10.72 8.62
CA GLY A 73 13.90 -10.60 8.90
C GLY A 73 14.78 -10.66 7.64
N LEU A 74 14.21 -10.45 6.46
CA LEU A 74 14.92 -10.55 5.18
C LEU A 74 15.24 -9.16 4.63
N ASP A 75 16.51 -8.90 4.32
CA ASP A 75 16.93 -7.67 3.63
C ASP A 75 17.02 -7.94 2.12
N LEU A 76 15.97 -7.55 1.40
CA LEU A 76 15.81 -7.81 -0.03
C LEU A 76 15.64 -6.49 -0.79
N LEU A 77 16.31 -6.38 -1.94
CA LEU A 77 16.06 -5.29 -2.87
C LEU A 77 14.84 -5.61 -3.73
N PRO A 78 13.81 -4.74 -3.76
CA PRO A 78 12.67 -4.90 -4.65
C PRO A 78 13.09 -5.00 -6.12
N GLY A 79 12.46 -5.94 -6.83
CA GLY A 79 12.68 -6.14 -8.25
C GLY A 79 11.78 -5.26 -9.12
N ARG A 80 11.50 -5.74 -10.33
CA ARG A 80 10.60 -5.07 -11.28
C ARG A 80 9.19 -4.90 -10.69
N LEU A 81 8.57 -3.74 -10.92
CA LEU A 81 7.13 -3.53 -10.71
C LEU A 81 6.32 -4.55 -11.53
N LEU A 82 5.43 -5.26 -10.83
CA LEU A 82 4.56 -6.28 -11.44
C LEU A 82 3.16 -5.73 -11.75
N VAL A 83 2.57 -5.03 -10.79
CA VAL A 83 1.20 -4.51 -10.88
C VAL A 83 1.06 -3.28 -9.99
N THR A 84 0.17 -2.37 -10.41
CA THR A 84 -0.41 -1.33 -9.57
C THR A 84 -1.91 -1.51 -9.67
N ASP A 85 -2.58 -1.61 -8.53
CA ASP A 85 -4.04 -1.74 -8.46
C ASP A 85 -4.62 -0.58 -7.66
N ILE A 86 -5.80 -0.12 -8.08
CA ILE A 86 -6.52 0.99 -7.44
C ILE A 86 -7.94 0.51 -7.21
N VAL A 87 -8.25 0.25 -5.95
CA VAL A 87 -9.59 -0.17 -5.55
C VAL A 87 -10.37 1.07 -5.12
N PRO A 88 -11.54 1.36 -5.72
CA PRO A 88 -12.38 2.45 -5.27
C PRO A 88 -12.87 2.20 -3.84
N ALA A 89 -13.11 3.28 -3.09
CA ALA A 89 -13.67 3.18 -1.75
C ALA A 89 -14.97 2.36 -1.79
N GLN A 90 -15.03 1.28 -1.05
CA GLN A 90 -16.25 0.52 -0.89
C GLN A 90 -17.11 1.26 0.14
N SER A 91 -18.30 1.71 -0.27
CA SER A 91 -19.33 2.09 0.69
C SER A 91 -19.65 0.86 1.53
N GLU A 92 -19.58 0.97 2.86
CA GLU A 92 -19.96 -0.08 3.79
C GLU A 92 -21.28 -0.71 3.33
N ALA A 93 -21.22 -1.93 2.80
CA ALA A 93 -22.41 -2.64 2.39
C ALA A 93 -23.24 -2.86 3.65
N ALA A 94 -24.50 -2.41 3.61
CA ALA A 94 -25.47 -2.58 4.68
C ALA A 94 -25.43 -4.03 5.22
N PRO A 95 -25.59 -4.23 6.54
CA PRO A 95 -25.47 -5.55 7.15
C PRO A 95 -26.45 -6.54 6.52
N HIS A 96 -25.94 -7.76 6.28
CA HIS A 96 -26.69 -8.93 5.83
C HIS A 96 -27.86 -9.29 6.76
#